data_AF-A0A960N7B2-F1
#
_entry.id   AF-A0A960N7B2-F1
#
_cell.length_a   1.000
_cell.length_b   1.000
_cell.length_c   1.000
_cell.angle_alpha   90.00
_cell.angle_beta   90.00
_cell.angle_gamma   90.00
#
_symmetry.space_group_name_H-M   'P 1'
#
loop_
_entity.id
_entity.type
_entity.pdbx_description
1 polymer ?
#
loop_
_entity_poly.entity_id
_entity_poly.type
_entity_poly.pdbx_seq_one_letter_code
_entity_poly.pdbx_strand_id
1 'polypeptide(L)'
;FLGTIHLPPNPYRRIDNSRPATITLPDGSTATTTSFNALRGQNSRGNNCLQCHLNGDTRNDASNIELGQAFIAPAFAPFYDRLGFWPTSQSASTSGFGFFHDGADSIGGAARTTTAERQTDMLAEIMTLEGPGGPLTGGERRQDTHAGVGQQVTVAGAVSNAQRSRIDQLVSIANGSAFAELIVKGRVDGQARGYLLVSGTAFQADKQGESRTLNDLIALAASGNPLTFTLVANGMGHRLALDFNQNGVLDGDEKTVIDDPDTLLENGNFETGLDPWYPGNTVTLSATAHDGSKAAKVGAESFIVVTKPAAPGEGYSLAGAYFSEGASERMEVGFSFWDASGAWISDSTAV
;
A
#
# COMPACT_ATOMS: atom_id res chain seq x y z
N PHE A 1 0.19 10.73 -3.04
CA PHE A 1 1.02 9.51 -3.13
C PHE A 1 2.11 9.43 -2.06
N LEU A 2 3.07 10.35 -1.95
CA LEU A 2 4.15 10.19 -0.95
C LEU A 2 3.66 10.09 0.52
N GLY A 3 2.54 10.75 0.86
CA GLY A 3 1.91 10.64 2.18
C GLY A 3 1.20 9.30 2.47
N THR A 4 1.07 8.42 1.47
CA THR A 4 0.48 7.07 1.64
C THR A 4 1.55 5.99 1.77
N ILE A 5 2.83 6.36 1.76
CA ILE A 5 3.95 5.43 1.93
C ILE A 5 4.24 5.34 3.43
N HIS A 6 3.98 4.17 3.98
CA HIS A 6 4.31 3.87 5.37
C HIS A 6 5.49 2.89 5.46
N LEU A 7 6.20 2.95 6.58
CA LEU A 7 7.18 1.91 6.95
C LEU A 7 6.47 0.57 7.19
N PRO A 8 7.14 -0.59 7.04
CA PRO A 8 6.53 -1.86 7.39
C PRO A 8 6.10 -1.91 8.88
N PRO A 9 5.08 -2.72 9.23
CA PRO A 9 4.72 -2.95 10.62
C PRO A 9 5.87 -3.59 11.40
N ASN A 10 6.12 -3.11 12.61
CA ASN A 10 7.19 -3.64 13.46
C ASN A 10 6.85 -5.08 13.95
N PRO A 11 7.66 -6.10 13.60
CA PRO A 11 7.36 -7.49 13.93
C PRO A 11 7.56 -7.84 15.42
N TYR A 12 8.21 -6.98 16.20
CA TYR A 12 8.44 -7.17 17.63
C TYR A 12 7.33 -6.55 18.49
N ARG A 13 6.38 -5.84 17.89
CA ARG A 13 5.16 -5.38 18.57
C ARG A 13 4.07 -6.42 18.50
N ARG A 14 3.16 -6.40 19.48
CA ARG A 14 1.93 -7.18 19.41
C ARG A 14 1.00 -6.59 18.35
N ILE A 15 0.07 -7.41 17.84
CA ILE A 15 -0.87 -6.98 16.80
C ILE A 15 -1.71 -5.75 17.19
N ASP A 16 -2.02 -5.59 18.47
CA ASP A 16 -2.70 -4.42 19.05
C ASP A 16 -1.77 -3.20 19.22
N ASN A 17 -0.57 -3.27 18.63
CA ASN A 17 0.48 -2.27 18.66
C ASN A 17 1.10 -2.03 20.05
N SER A 18 0.74 -2.83 21.05
CA SER A 18 1.36 -2.79 22.37
C SER A 18 2.81 -3.32 22.33
N ARG A 19 3.64 -2.78 23.21
CA ARG A 19 5.06 -3.14 23.33
C ARG A 19 5.22 -4.26 24.35
N PRO A 20 5.60 -5.50 23.95
CA PRO A 20 5.89 -6.54 24.92
C PRO A 20 7.14 -6.18 25.74
N ALA A 21 7.15 -6.51 27.03
CA ALA A 21 8.32 -6.32 27.88
C ALA A 21 9.47 -7.25 27.47
N THR A 22 9.16 -8.50 27.11
CA THR A 22 10.13 -9.48 26.64
C THR A 22 9.93 -9.77 25.16
N ILE A 23 11.03 -9.78 24.41
CA ILE A 23 11.08 -10.18 23.00
C ILE A 23 12.06 -11.34 22.80
N THR A 24 11.84 -12.12 21.76
CA THR A 24 12.77 -13.16 21.29
C THR A 24 13.47 -12.67 20.04
N LEU A 25 14.80 -12.76 20.01
CA LEU A 25 15.64 -12.34 18.90
C LEU A 25 15.84 -13.48 17.89
N PRO A 26 16.34 -13.20 16.67
CA PRO A 26 16.52 -14.23 15.64
C PRO A 26 17.44 -15.38 16.06
N ASP A 27 18.36 -15.15 17.00
CA ASP A 27 19.27 -16.15 17.54
C ASP A 27 18.64 -17.04 18.63
N GLY A 28 17.37 -16.81 18.96
CA GLY A 28 16.63 -17.51 20.02
C GLY A 28 16.84 -16.95 21.42
N SER A 29 17.76 -15.98 21.60
CA SER A 29 17.92 -15.29 22.87
C SER A 29 16.73 -14.36 23.15
N THR A 30 16.60 -13.92 24.41
CA THR A 30 15.52 -13.00 24.80
C THR A 30 16.09 -11.70 25.33
N ALA A 31 15.41 -10.60 25.01
CA ALA A 31 15.66 -9.30 25.60
C ALA A 31 14.44 -8.87 26.42
N THR A 32 14.64 -8.33 27.61
CA THR A 32 13.56 -7.88 28.50
C THR A 32 13.78 -6.46 28.95
N THR A 33 12.78 -5.61 28.75
CA THR A 33 12.69 -4.29 29.36
C THR A 33 11.91 -4.32 30.66
N THR A 34 12.43 -3.64 31.68
CA THR A 34 11.76 -3.41 32.96
C THR A 34 11.35 -1.95 33.14
N SER A 35 11.87 -1.04 32.30
CA SER A 35 11.70 0.40 32.46
C SER A 35 10.83 1.07 31.39
N PHE A 36 10.78 0.52 30.16
CA PHE A 36 10.22 1.18 28.97
C PHE A 36 10.70 2.64 28.76
N ASN A 37 11.85 2.99 29.35
CA ASN A 37 12.43 4.32 29.40
C ASN A 37 13.97 4.35 29.23
N ALA A 38 14.60 3.23 28.87
CA ALA A 38 16.02 3.11 28.55
C ALA A 38 16.45 4.10 27.45
N LEU A 39 15.55 4.41 26.50
CA LEU A 39 15.80 5.39 25.44
C LEU A 39 15.97 6.84 25.95
N ARG A 40 15.20 7.25 26.96
CA ARG A 40 15.22 8.62 27.55
C ARG A 40 16.25 8.77 28.69
N GLY A 41 17.11 7.77 28.90
CA GLY A 41 18.25 7.87 29.81
C GLY A 41 18.01 7.38 31.23
N GLN A 42 17.00 6.53 31.46
CA GLN A 42 16.85 5.84 32.75
C GLN A 42 17.70 4.57 32.87
N ASN A 43 18.51 4.21 31.85
CA ASN A 43 19.73 3.48 32.18
C ASN A 43 20.56 4.41 33.10
N SER A 44 21.04 3.90 34.23
CA SER A 44 21.57 4.67 35.37
C SER A 44 22.87 5.47 35.11
N ARG A 45 23.15 5.85 33.86
CA ARG A 45 24.27 6.69 33.43
C ARG A 45 23.85 8.00 32.76
N GLY A 46 22.55 8.25 32.57
CA GLY A 46 22.09 9.49 31.93
C GLY A 46 22.41 9.60 30.44
N ASN A 47 22.96 8.55 29.82
CA ASN A 47 23.09 8.44 28.38
C ASN A 47 21.74 8.06 27.80
N ASN A 48 21.08 9.02 27.15
CA ASN A 48 19.84 8.78 26.44
C ASN A 48 20.13 8.71 24.93
N CYS A 49 19.80 7.60 24.28
CA CYS A 49 20.00 7.43 22.83
C CYS A 49 19.31 8.56 22.05
N LEU A 50 18.21 9.05 22.62
CA LEU A 50 17.45 10.17 22.11
C LEU A 50 18.26 11.48 21.98
N GLN A 51 19.28 11.72 22.79
CA GLN A 51 20.08 12.96 22.77
C GLN A 51 20.96 13.03 21.52
N CYS A 52 21.42 11.88 21.02
CA CYS A 52 22.23 11.81 19.80
C CYS A 52 21.40 11.52 18.55
N HIS A 53 20.15 11.10 18.69
CA HIS A 53 19.33 10.65 17.56
C HIS A 53 18.02 11.43 17.36
N LEU A 54 17.64 12.32 18.27
CA LEU A 54 16.50 13.22 18.11
C LEU A 54 16.95 14.66 17.86
N ASN A 55 16.15 15.36 17.05
CA ASN A 55 16.15 16.81 16.69
C ASN A 55 15.93 17.06 15.19
N GLY A 56 15.71 16.03 14.36
CA GLY A 56 15.46 16.26 12.93
C GLY A 56 16.67 16.82 12.18
N ASP A 57 17.80 16.97 12.85
CA ASP A 57 19.07 17.26 12.24
C ASP A 57 19.48 16.03 11.42
N THR A 58 19.13 16.07 10.14
CA THR A 58 19.73 15.24 9.10
C THR A 58 21.26 15.33 9.07
N ARG A 59 21.87 16.17 9.93
CA ARG A 59 23.29 16.34 10.18
C ARG A 59 23.51 16.66 11.65
N ASN A 60 23.69 15.66 12.50
CA ASN A 60 24.07 15.92 13.88
C ASN A 60 25.46 16.58 13.88
N ASP A 61 25.55 17.82 14.37
CA ASP A 61 26.81 18.60 14.51
C ASP A 61 27.59 18.17 15.78
N ALA A 62 27.19 17.04 16.39
CA ALA A 62 27.95 16.43 17.45
C ALA A 62 29.24 15.80 16.87
N SER A 63 30.36 16.52 16.99
CA SER A 63 31.66 15.89 16.82
C SER A 63 31.85 14.83 17.91
N ASN A 64 32.04 13.57 17.52
CA ASN A 64 32.51 12.57 18.48
C ASN A 64 34.02 12.76 18.63
N ILE A 65 34.48 13.10 19.84
CA ILE A 65 35.91 13.27 20.17
C ILE A 65 36.72 12.00 19.81
N GLU A 66 36.09 10.83 19.88
CA GLU A 66 36.69 9.55 19.48
C GLU A 66 36.93 9.43 17.96
N LEU A 67 36.09 10.07 17.15
CA LEU A 67 36.14 9.99 15.68
C LEU A 67 36.80 11.21 15.04
N GLY A 68 36.93 12.32 15.79
CA GLY A 68 37.48 13.58 15.29
C GLY A 68 36.67 14.22 14.15
N GLN A 69 35.42 13.76 13.91
CA GLN A 69 34.56 14.22 12.82
C GLN A 69 33.08 14.24 13.24
N ALA A 70 32.29 15.04 12.53
CA ALA A 70 30.83 15.02 12.64
C ALA A 70 30.27 13.73 12.03
N PHE A 71 29.20 13.20 12.62
CA PHE A 71 28.52 12.00 12.12
C PHE A 71 27.01 12.21 12.11
N ILE A 72 26.35 11.63 11.11
CA ILE A 72 24.89 11.62 11.05
C ILE A 72 24.43 10.37 11.77
N ALA A 73 23.76 10.54 12.92
CA ALA A 73 23.17 9.42 13.62
C ALA A 73 22.08 8.77 12.73
N PRO A 74 22.09 7.44 12.53
CA PRO A 74 21.07 6.77 11.75
C PRO A 74 19.69 6.93 12.42
N ALA A 75 18.65 6.98 11.60
CA ALA A 75 17.27 6.94 12.10
C ALA A 75 17.05 5.68 12.95
N PHE A 76 16.26 5.81 14.03
CA PHE A 76 15.83 4.66 14.83
C PHE A 76 14.95 3.66 14.06
N ALA A 77 14.44 4.11 12.92
CA ALA A 77 13.76 3.27 11.96
C ALA A 77 14.70 2.72 10.89
N PRO A 78 14.65 1.44 10.45
CA PRO A 78 14.13 0.22 11.07
C PRO A 78 15.27 -0.57 11.74
N PHE A 79 15.55 -0.29 13.01
CA PHE A 79 16.69 -0.92 13.70
C PHE A 79 16.61 -2.45 13.74
N TYR A 80 15.40 -2.99 13.80
CA TYR A 80 15.19 -4.43 13.83
C TYR A 80 15.60 -5.14 12.53
N ASP A 81 15.53 -4.47 11.38
CA ASP A 81 15.97 -5.01 10.08
C ASP A 81 17.50 -5.03 9.96
N ARG A 82 18.19 -4.27 10.83
CA ARG A 82 19.65 -4.16 10.86
C ARG A 82 20.28 -5.11 11.89
N LEU A 83 19.48 -5.92 12.57
CA LEU A 83 20.00 -7.02 13.36
C LEU A 83 20.52 -8.13 12.42
N GLY A 84 21.52 -8.86 12.90
CA GLY A 84 22.00 -10.05 12.20
C GLY A 84 23.51 -10.23 12.26
N PHE A 85 24.29 -9.29 12.81
CA PHE A 85 25.66 -9.56 13.21
C PHE A 85 25.70 -10.06 14.66
N TRP A 86 26.17 -11.29 14.85
CA TRP A 86 26.31 -11.93 16.16
C TRP A 86 27.76 -12.44 16.32
N PRO A 87 28.68 -11.63 16.88
CA PRO A 87 30.12 -11.93 16.88
C PRO A 87 30.48 -13.22 17.63
N THR A 88 29.61 -13.66 18.54
CA THR A 88 29.80 -14.85 19.36
C THR A 88 29.07 -16.08 18.83
N SER A 89 28.40 -15.99 17.66
CA SER A 89 27.61 -17.09 17.10
C SER A 89 27.81 -17.25 15.59
N GLN A 90 28.33 -18.42 15.20
CA GLN A 90 28.58 -18.78 13.80
C GLN A 90 27.31 -19.08 13.01
N SER A 91 26.22 -19.44 13.69
CA SER A 91 24.94 -19.83 13.07
C SER A 91 23.84 -18.78 13.24
N ALA A 92 23.98 -17.84 14.18
CA ALA A 92 22.98 -16.80 14.38
C ALA A 92 23.18 -15.59 13.47
N SER A 93 24.39 -15.40 12.92
CA SER A 93 24.66 -14.25 12.05
C SER A 93 23.90 -14.38 10.73
N THR A 94 22.88 -13.55 10.53
CA THR A 94 22.04 -13.47 9.32
C THR A 94 22.38 -12.26 8.44
N SER A 95 23.23 -11.34 8.91
CA SER A 95 23.72 -10.16 8.17
C SER A 95 25.12 -9.74 8.64
N GLY A 96 25.86 -8.99 7.80
CA GLY A 96 27.33 -8.97 7.81
C GLY A 96 28.04 -7.81 8.53
N PHE A 97 27.34 -6.84 9.14
CA PHE A 97 27.98 -5.70 9.82
C PHE A 97 27.21 -5.31 11.10
N GLY A 98 27.96 -4.97 12.16
CA GLY A 98 27.46 -4.44 13.43
C GLY A 98 27.11 -2.95 13.41
N PHE A 99 26.86 -2.37 14.58
CA PHE A 99 26.27 -1.03 14.75
C PHE A 99 27.29 0.10 14.96
N PHE A 100 28.58 -0.19 15.14
CA PHE A 100 29.61 0.83 15.24
C PHE A 100 30.21 1.18 13.86
N HIS A 101 30.98 2.25 13.79
CA HIS A 101 31.47 2.80 12.52
C HIS A 101 32.43 1.87 11.75
N ASP A 102 33.03 0.92 12.43
CA ASP A 102 33.84 -0.16 11.87
C ASP A 102 33.04 -1.46 11.62
N GLY A 103 31.75 -1.46 11.96
CA GLY A 103 30.86 -2.61 11.85
C GLY A 103 31.19 -3.77 12.80
N ALA A 104 32.04 -3.57 13.82
CA ALA A 104 32.52 -4.67 14.67
C ALA A 104 31.66 -4.92 15.92
N ASP A 105 30.85 -3.95 16.35
CA ASP A 105 30.10 -4.05 17.61
C ASP A 105 28.65 -4.52 17.42
N SER A 106 28.18 -5.31 18.39
CA SER A 106 26.74 -5.49 18.62
C SER A 106 26.09 -4.16 19.06
N ILE A 107 24.77 -4.07 18.97
CA ILE A 107 24.04 -2.88 19.41
C ILE A 107 24.31 -2.50 20.88
N GLY A 108 24.50 -3.48 21.76
CA GLY A 108 24.86 -3.24 23.17
C GLY A 108 26.25 -2.64 23.33
N GLY A 109 27.22 -3.11 22.53
CA GLY A 109 28.58 -2.57 22.46
C GLY A 109 28.60 -1.14 21.93
N ALA A 110 27.95 -0.91 20.78
CA ALA A 110 27.83 0.40 20.15
C ALA A 110 27.13 1.43 21.06
N ALA A 111 26.14 0.99 21.84
CA ALA A 111 25.46 1.82 22.83
C ALA A 111 26.24 2.02 24.15
N ARG A 112 27.45 1.46 24.27
CA ARG A 112 28.34 1.55 25.45
C ARG A 112 27.67 1.13 26.75
N THR A 113 26.79 0.15 26.67
CA THR A 113 26.09 -0.41 27.82
C THR A 113 26.99 -1.44 28.50
N THR A 114 27.37 -1.19 29.76
CA THR A 114 28.43 -1.96 30.44
C THR A 114 27.93 -3.12 31.31
N THR A 115 26.63 -3.38 31.34
CA THR A 115 26.04 -4.48 32.12
C THR A 115 24.95 -5.17 31.30
N ALA A 116 24.87 -6.48 31.40
CA ALA A 116 23.91 -7.30 30.65
C ALA A 116 22.45 -6.84 30.84
N GLU A 117 22.08 -6.43 32.06
CA GLU A 117 20.75 -5.88 32.37
C GLU A 117 20.40 -4.64 31.53
N ARG A 118 21.36 -3.72 31.35
CA ARG A 118 21.14 -2.49 30.57
C ARG A 118 21.12 -2.79 29.07
N GLN A 119 21.92 -3.76 28.63
CA GLN A 119 21.93 -4.25 27.26
C GLN A 119 20.56 -4.83 26.90
N THR A 120 19.99 -5.67 27.76
CA THR A 120 18.71 -6.34 27.52
C THR A 120 17.52 -5.37 27.57
N ASP A 121 17.52 -4.42 28.52
CA ASP A 121 16.47 -3.40 28.66
C ASP A 121 16.42 -2.50 27.42
N MET A 122 17.58 -1.97 27.00
CA MET A 122 17.70 -1.16 25.81
C MET A 122 17.32 -1.92 24.53
N LEU A 123 17.77 -3.17 24.40
CA LEU A 123 17.51 -3.98 23.22
C LEU A 123 16.01 -4.24 23.07
N ALA A 124 15.31 -4.64 24.12
CA ALA A 124 13.85 -4.83 24.07
C ALA A 124 13.11 -3.53 23.69
N GLU A 125 13.59 -2.38 24.16
CA GLU A 125 12.97 -1.10 23.82
C GLU A 125 13.19 -0.66 22.38
N ILE A 126 14.42 -0.72 21.86
CA ILE A 126 14.75 -0.32 20.49
C ILE A 126 13.99 -1.19 19.50
N MET A 127 13.91 -2.48 19.76
CA MET A 127 13.23 -3.43 18.88
C MET A 127 11.73 -3.21 18.82
N THR A 128 11.12 -2.71 19.90
CA THR A 128 9.68 -2.38 19.97
C THR A 128 9.39 -0.90 19.73
N LEU A 129 10.39 -0.09 19.37
CA LEU A 129 10.30 1.37 19.36
C LEU A 129 9.34 1.89 18.29
N GLU A 130 9.45 1.39 17.05
CA GLU A 130 8.64 1.87 15.93
C GLU A 130 7.17 1.50 16.06
N GLY A 131 6.29 2.46 15.80
CA GLY A 131 4.85 2.28 15.75
C GLY A 131 4.13 3.59 16.10
N PRO A 132 2.91 3.82 15.58
CA PRO A 132 2.29 5.15 15.56
C PRO A 132 1.82 5.70 16.92
N GLY A 133 2.09 5.00 18.03
CA GLY A 133 1.92 5.45 19.41
C GLY A 133 3.18 5.25 20.26
N GLY A 134 4.35 5.14 19.61
CA GLY A 134 5.64 5.00 20.29
C GLY A 134 6.06 6.27 21.06
N PRO A 135 7.14 6.17 21.85
CA PRO A 135 7.67 7.29 22.64
C PRO A 135 8.26 8.43 21.80
N LEU A 136 8.37 8.26 20.48
CA LEU A 136 8.83 9.27 19.52
C LEU A 136 7.73 10.33 19.29
N THR A 137 8.13 11.58 19.14
CA THR A 137 7.24 12.75 19.00
C THR A 137 7.74 13.72 17.93
N GLY A 138 6.87 14.58 17.38
CA GLY A 138 7.28 15.60 16.40
C GLY A 138 8.02 15.04 15.19
N GLY A 139 9.13 15.69 14.79
CA GLY A 139 9.97 15.29 13.64
C GLY A 139 10.75 13.98 13.81
N GLU A 140 10.63 13.35 14.97
CA GLU A 140 11.21 12.02 15.26
C GLU A 140 10.32 10.90 14.70
N ARG A 141 9.02 11.17 14.58
CA ARG A 141 8.05 10.24 14.00
C ARG A 141 8.27 10.12 12.50
N ARG A 142 8.25 8.90 12.01
CA ARG A 142 8.10 8.62 10.58
C ARG A 142 6.64 8.25 10.30
N GLN A 143 6.32 7.93 9.05
CA GLN A 143 5.04 7.31 8.67
C GLN A 143 5.00 5.86 9.20
N ASP A 144 5.05 5.72 10.52
CA ASP A 144 5.10 4.43 11.21
C ASP A 144 3.76 3.72 11.06
N THR A 145 3.82 2.42 10.83
CA THR A 145 2.64 1.60 10.63
C THR A 145 2.21 0.92 11.93
N HIS A 146 0.91 0.85 12.17
CA HIS A 146 0.36 0.04 13.25
C HIS A 146 0.75 -1.43 13.07
N ALA A 147 1.28 -2.08 14.11
CA ALA A 147 1.84 -3.44 14.03
C ALA A 147 0.88 -4.49 13.42
N GLY A 148 -0.43 -4.28 13.56
CA GLY A 148 -1.44 -5.16 12.96
C GLY A 148 -1.73 -4.96 11.48
N VAL A 149 -1.21 -3.93 10.81
CA VAL A 149 -1.40 -3.75 9.37
C VAL A 149 -0.76 -4.91 8.59
N GLY A 150 -1.40 -5.32 7.49
CA GLY A 150 -1.02 -6.49 6.71
C GLY A 150 -1.48 -7.82 7.33
N GLN A 151 -2.03 -7.81 8.54
CA GLN A 151 -2.63 -9.01 9.13
C GLN A 151 -3.95 -9.33 8.45
N GLN A 152 -4.15 -10.60 8.11
CA GLN A 152 -5.28 -11.07 7.31
C GLN A 152 -5.98 -12.28 7.91
N VAL A 153 -7.26 -12.42 7.57
CA VAL A 153 -8.05 -13.65 7.72
C VAL A 153 -8.92 -13.84 6.50
N THR A 154 -8.83 -15.01 5.86
CA THR A 154 -9.76 -15.42 4.82
C THR A 154 -10.81 -16.37 5.39
N VAL A 155 -12.07 -16.11 5.07
CA VAL A 155 -13.21 -16.99 5.35
C VAL A 155 -13.73 -17.52 4.02
N ALA A 156 -13.83 -18.84 3.88
CA ALA A 156 -14.31 -19.53 2.70
C ALA A 156 -15.23 -20.69 3.14
N GLY A 157 -16.46 -20.36 3.53
CA GLY A 157 -17.39 -21.30 4.17
C GLY A 157 -17.67 -20.96 5.64
N ALA A 158 -18.16 -21.94 6.40
CA ALA A 158 -18.52 -21.74 7.80
C ALA A 158 -17.34 -21.24 8.63
N VAL A 159 -17.53 -20.14 9.37
CA VAL A 159 -16.49 -19.52 10.20
C VAL A 159 -16.18 -20.39 11.41
N SER A 160 -14.91 -20.75 11.59
CA SER A 160 -14.43 -21.40 12.82
C SER A 160 -14.33 -20.41 13.99
N ASN A 161 -14.33 -20.92 15.23
CA ASN A 161 -14.14 -20.07 16.43
C ASN A 161 -12.83 -19.27 16.39
N ALA A 162 -11.75 -19.84 15.84
CA ALA A 162 -10.47 -19.17 15.70
C ALA A 162 -10.54 -18.01 14.69
N GLN A 163 -11.17 -18.22 13.53
CA GLN A 163 -11.40 -17.16 12.55
C GLN A 163 -12.30 -16.06 13.12
N ARG A 164 -13.37 -16.43 13.85
CA ARG A 164 -14.26 -15.46 14.49
C ARG A 164 -13.52 -14.59 15.49
N SER A 165 -12.79 -15.20 16.42
CA SER A 165 -11.98 -14.49 17.41
C SER A 165 -10.97 -13.54 16.75
N ARG A 166 -10.34 -14.01 15.66
CA ARG A 166 -9.39 -13.21 14.91
C ARG A 166 -10.05 -12.03 14.19
N ILE A 167 -11.20 -12.23 13.55
CA ILE A 167 -11.97 -11.15 12.92
C ILE A 167 -12.40 -10.11 13.96
N ASP A 168 -12.92 -10.56 15.11
CA ASP A 168 -13.31 -9.68 16.22
C ASP A 168 -12.10 -8.85 16.71
N GLN A 169 -10.90 -9.44 16.75
CA GLN A 169 -9.65 -8.72 17.05
C GLN A 169 -9.32 -7.65 16.00
N LEU A 170 -9.45 -7.95 14.70
CA LEU A 170 -9.18 -6.96 13.63
C LEU A 170 -10.19 -5.81 13.67
N VAL A 171 -11.47 -6.11 13.91
CA VAL A 171 -12.55 -5.11 14.07
C VAL A 171 -12.30 -4.23 15.29
N SER A 172 -11.89 -4.82 16.42
CA SER A 172 -11.55 -4.08 17.62
C SER A 172 -10.39 -3.11 17.39
N ILE A 173 -9.33 -3.57 16.70
CA ILE A 173 -8.16 -2.74 16.36
C ILE A 173 -8.58 -1.56 15.47
N ALA A 174 -9.33 -1.80 14.40
CA ALA A 174 -9.73 -0.74 13.48
C ALA A 174 -10.68 0.30 14.11
N ASN A 175 -11.52 -0.11 15.06
CA ASN A 175 -12.35 0.83 15.82
C ASN A 175 -11.58 1.59 16.91
N GLY A 176 -10.56 0.98 17.51
CA GLY A 176 -9.81 1.54 18.63
C GLY A 176 -8.55 2.33 18.25
N SER A 177 -8.10 2.22 17.00
CA SER A 177 -6.84 2.78 16.53
C SER A 177 -7.06 3.82 15.44
N ALA A 178 -6.44 5.00 15.59
CA ALA A 178 -6.42 6.02 14.55
C ALA A 178 -5.45 5.70 13.39
N PHE A 179 -4.76 4.56 13.43
CA PHE A 179 -3.65 4.25 12.54
C PHE A 179 -3.85 2.99 11.70
N ALA A 180 -4.97 2.30 11.90
CA ALA A 180 -5.30 1.10 11.17
C ALA A 180 -6.79 1.13 10.78
N GLU A 181 -7.06 0.76 9.54
CA GLU A 181 -8.41 0.60 9.00
C GLU A 181 -8.61 -0.87 8.64
N LEU A 182 -9.86 -1.34 8.65
CA LEU A 182 -10.18 -2.72 8.26
C LEU A 182 -10.91 -2.71 6.93
N ILE A 183 -10.37 -3.45 5.97
CA ILE A 183 -11.01 -3.70 4.69
C ILE A 183 -11.38 -5.17 4.55
N VAL A 184 -12.36 -5.44 3.69
CA VAL A 184 -12.73 -6.78 3.27
C VAL A 184 -12.75 -6.80 1.75
N LYS A 185 -12.11 -7.79 1.14
CA LYS A 185 -12.18 -8.03 -0.30
C LYS A 185 -12.58 -9.47 -0.60
N GLY A 186 -13.30 -9.67 -1.68
CA GLY A 186 -13.62 -11.01 -2.17
C GLY A 186 -14.40 -10.95 -3.48
N ARG A 187 -14.97 -12.10 -3.87
CA ARG A 187 -15.92 -12.15 -4.99
C ARG A 187 -17.31 -12.47 -4.46
N VAL A 188 -18.30 -11.65 -4.80
CA VAL A 188 -19.71 -11.89 -4.49
C VAL A 188 -20.46 -11.93 -5.82
N ASP A 189 -21.21 -13.01 -6.06
CA ASP A 189 -21.92 -13.25 -7.33
C ASP A 189 -21.02 -13.13 -8.57
N GLY A 190 -19.77 -13.57 -8.43
CA GLY A 190 -18.75 -13.54 -9.49
C GLY A 190 -18.04 -12.20 -9.66
N GLN A 191 -18.53 -11.11 -9.06
CA GLN A 191 -17.95 -9.78 -9.13
C GLN A 191 -16.95 -9.54 -8.00
N ALA A 192 -15.83 -8.87 -8.29
CA ALA A 192 -14.93 -8.41 -7.25
C ALA A 192 -15.63 -7.34 -6.42
N ARG A 193 -15.63 -7.50 -5.09
CA ARG A 193 -16.25 -6.55 -4.15
C ARG A 193 -15.26 -6.16 -3.06
N GLY A 194 -15.32 -4.90 -2.67
CA GLY A 194 -14.59 -4.33 -1.56
C GLY A 194 -15.52 -3.68 -0.52
N TYR A 195 -15.09 -3.74 0.74
CA TYR A 195 -15.82 -3.17 1.86
C TYR A 195 -14.84 -2.52 2.85
N LEU A 196 -15.19 -1.34 3.36
CA LEU A 196 -14.41 -0.59 4.35
C LEU A 196 -15.19 -0.48 5.66
N LEU A 197 -14.59 -0.88 6.78
CA LEU A 197 -15.19 -0.67 8.10
C LEU A 197 -15.26 0.83 8.41
N VAL A 198 -16.46 1.33 8.71
CA VAL A 198 -16.70 2.73 9.04
C VAL A 198 -16.85 2.93 10.55
N SER A 199 -17.64 2.07 11.21
CA SER A 199 -17.84 2.15 12.66
C SER A 199 -18.45 0.88 13.23
N GLY A 200 -17.99 0.43 14.39
CA GLY A 200 -18.51 -0.74 15.09
C GLY A 200 -18.38 -1.99 14.21
N THR A 201 -19.50 -2.42 13.63
CA THR A 201 -19.56 -3.56 12.70
C THR A 201 -20.12 -3.18 11.32
N ALA A 202 -20.27 -1.88 11.03
CA ALA A 202 -20.81 -1.38 9.78
C ALA A 202 -19.70 -1.16 8.75
N PHE A 203 -19.88 -1.73 7.57
CA PHE A 203 -18.99 -1.59 6.43
C PHE A 203 -19.69 -0.85 5.30
N GLN A 204 -19.02 0.16 4.75
CA GLN A 204 -19.37 0.75 3.46
C GLN A 204 -18.93 -0.21 2.37
N ALA A 205 -19.81 -0.50 1.42
CA ALA A 205 -19.43 -1.25 0.22
C ALA A 205 -18.83 -0.30 -0.83
N ASP A 206 -18.09 -0.86 -1.76
CA ASP A 206 -17.63 -0.23 -3.01
C ASP A 206 -18.76 0.13 -3.99
N LYS A 207 -19.99 0.30 -3.51
CA LYS A 207 -21.15 0.66 -4.30
C LYS A 207 -22.00 1.69 -3.58
N GLN A 208 -22.41 2.73 -4.28
CA GLN A 208 -23.07 3.90 -3.69
C GLN A 208 -24.38 3.50 -3.01
N GLY A 209 -24.54 3.91 -1.75
CA GLY A 209 -25.71 3.59 -0.94
C GLY A 209 -25.77 2.16 -0.42
N GLU A 210 -24.80 1.29 -0.76
CA GLU A 210 -24.72 -0.05 -0.21
C GLU A 210 -23.84 -0.09 1.06
N SER A 211 -24.34 -0.79 2.07
CA SER A 211 -23.59 -1.10 3.29
C SER A 211 -23.87 -2.53 3.73
N ARG A 212 -22.93 -3.10 4.48
CA ARG A 212 -23.03 -4.45 5.04
C ARG A 212 -22.63 -4.44 6.50
N THR A 213 -23.25 -5.28 7.31
CA THR A 213 -22.75 -5.57 8.66
C THR A 213 -21.69 -6.66 8.61
N LEU A 214 -20.89 -6.77 9.67
CA LEU A 214 -19.94 -7.88 9.84
C LEU A 214 -20.63 -9.25 9.69
N ASN A 215 -21.83 -9.41 10.26
CA ASN A 215 -22.58 -10.66 10.17
C ASN A 215 -23.02 -10.96 8.74
N ASP A 216 -23.40 -9.94 7.96
CA ASP A 216 -23.74 -10.11 6.54
C ASP A 216 -22.54 -10.58 5.74
N LEU A 217 -21.36 -9.99 5.97
CA LEU A 217 -20.12 -10.40 5.30
C LEU A 217 -19.73 -11.84 5.68
N ILE A 218 -19.86 -12.21 6.96
CA ILE A 218 -19.65 -13.60 7.41
C ILE A 218 -20.63 -14.56 6.73
N ALA A 219 -21.91 -14.19 6.61
CA ALA A 219 -22.91 -15.01 5.95
C ALA A 219 -22.64 -15.17 4.45
N LEU A 220 -22.22 -14.09 3.77
CA LEU A 220 -21.76 -14.13 2.38
C LEU A 220 -20.57 -15.08 2.21
N ALA A 221 -19.59 -15.00 3.11
CA ALA A 221 -18.45 -15.90 3.08
C ALA A 221 -18.84 -17.37 3.30
N ALA A 222 -19.82 -17.62 4.17
CA ALA A 222 -20.36 -18.94 4.43
C ALA A 222 -21.12 -19.55 3.23
N SER A 223 -21.70 -18.72 2.36
CA SER A 223 -22.40 -19.16 1.14
C SER A 223 -21.47 -19.48 -0.03
N GLY A 224 -20.16 -19.59 0.20
CA GLY A 224 -19.17 -19.97 -0.83
C GLY A 224 -18.52 -18.79 -1.56
N ASN A 225 -18.58 -17.58 -1.01
CA ASN A 225 -17.92 -16.38 -1.54
C ASN A 225 -16.71 -16.01 -0.67
N PRO A 226 -15.48 -16.53 -0.92
CA PRO A 226 -14.36 -16.27 -0.04
C PRO A 226 -14.11 -14.77 0.18
N LEU A 227 -14.11 -14.35 1.44
CA LEU A 227 -13.84 -12.97 1.85
C LEU A 227 -12.57 -12.91 2.70
N THR A 228 -11.70 -11.95 2.40
CA THR A 228 -10.46 -11.70 3.14
C THR A 228 -10.52 -10.37 3.86
N PHE A 229 -10.46 -10.42 5.18
CA PHE A 229 -10.36 -9.29 6.08
C PHE A 229 -8.90 -8.89 6.22
N THR A 230 -8.56 -7.62 6.01
CA THR A 230 -7.18 -7.10 6.06
C THR A 230 -7.13 -5.80 6.83
N LEU A 231 -6.24 -5.69 7.82
CA LEU A 231 -5.89 -4.39 8.39
C LEU A 231 -4.95 -3.64 7.45
N VAL A 232 -5.27 -2.39 7.13
CA VAL A 232 -4.47 -1.49 6.28
C VAL A 232 -4.11 -0.22 7.05
N ALA A 233 -3.08 0.50 6.61
CA ALA A 233 -2.71 1.76 7.24
C ALA A 233 -3.85 2.80 7.12
N ASN A 234 -3.94 3.71 8.08
CA ASN A 234 -4.94 4.80 8.03
C ASN A 234 -4.85 5.60 6.72
N GLY A 235 -6.01 5.94 6.15
CA GLY A 235 -6.11 6.65 4.88
C GLY A 235 -5.97 5.76 3.64
N MET A 236 -5.66 4.47 3.80
CA MET A 236 -5.55 3.53 2.68
C MET A 236 -6.85 2.78 2.40
N GLY A 237 -7.77 2.72 3.35
CA GLY A 237 -9.01 1.95 3.26
C GLY A 237 -9.86 2.33 2.06
N HIS A 238 -10.05 3.62 1.80
CA HIS A 238 -10.82 4.09 0.64
C HIS A 238 -10.20 3.61 -0.67
N ARG A 239 -8.89 3.80 -0.85
CA ARG A 239 -8.19 3.37 -2.06
C ARG A 239 -8.21 1.86 -2.22
N LEU A 240 -7.99 1.10 -1.16
CA LEU A 240 -7.79 -0.33 -1.26
C LEU A 240 -9.11 -1.11 -1.36
N ALA A 241 -10.20 -0.54 -0.84
CA ALA A 241 -11.50 -1.22 -0.74
C ALA A 241 -12.63 -0.59 -1.54
N LEU A 242 -12.59 0.71 -1.85
CA LEU A 242 -13.76 1.42 -2.37
C LEU A 242 -13.54 2.03 -3.76
N ASP A 243 -12.38 2.63 -4.00
CA ASP A 243 -12.04 3.33 -5.26
C ASP A 243 -10.53 3.22 -5.49
N PHE A 244 -10.13 2.23 -6.29
CA PHE A 244 -8.73 1.87 -6.49
C PHE A 244 -7.93 2.93 -7.24
N ASN A 245 -8.53 3.55 -8.25
CA ASN A 245 -7.88 4.52 -9.12
C ASN A 245 -8.02 5.97 -8.61
N GLN A 246 -8.87 6.20 -7.61
CA GLN A 246 -9.15 7.50 -6.99
C GLN A 246 -9.80 8.50 -7.94
N ASN A 247 -10.62 8.04 -8.89
CA ASN A 247 -11.36 8.91 -9.81
C ASN A 247 -12.66 9.46 -9.20
N GLY A 248 -13.06 9.01 -8.01
CA GLY A 248 -14.29 9.44 -7.33
C GLY A 248 -15.52 8.59 -7.64
N VAL A 249 -15.39 7.57 -8.49
CA VAL A 249 -16.39 6.52 -8.73
C VAL A 249 -15.97 5.28 -7.95
N LEU A 250 -16.91 4.65 -7.24
CA LEU A 250 -16.59 3.46 -6.46
C LEU A 250 -16.45 2.22 -7.37
N ASP A 251 -15.52 1.32 -7.05
CA ASP A 251 -15.16 0.14 -7.88
C ASP A 251 -16.37 -0.72 -8.29
N GLY A 252 -17.43 -0.80 -7.48
CA GLY A 252 -18.66 -1.54 -7.74
C GLY A 252 -19.75 -0.76 -8.49
N ASP A 253 -19.58 0.57 -8.64
CA ASP A 253 -20.32 1.43 -9.56
C ASP A 253 -19.56 1.68 -10.87
N GLU A 254 -18.26 1.39 -10.89
CA GLU A 254 -17.50 1.34 -12.12
C GLU A 254 -18.13 0.30 -13.03
N LYS A 255 -18.68 0.79 -14.14
CA LYS A 255 -18.93 -0.07 -15.27
C LYS A 255 -17.55 -0.54 -15.72
N THR A 256 -17.41 -1.83 -16.00
CA THR A 256 -16.22 -2.40 -16.67
C THR A 256 -15.67 -1.37 -17.65
N VAL A 257 -14.34 -1.17 -17.70
CA VAL A 257 -13.56 -0.18 -18.51
C VAL A 257 -14.13 0.17 -19.90
N ILE A 258 -14.95 -0.71 -20.44
CA ILE A 258 -15.90 -0.53 -21.53
C ILE A 258 -16.75 0.75 -21.48
N ASP A 259 -17.12 1.29 -20.31
CA ASP A 259 -17.83 2.59 -20.20
C ASP A 259 -17.34 3.36 -18.95
N ASP A 260 -16.10 3.84 -19.00
CA ASP A 260 -15.69 4.97 -18.16
C ASP A 260 -16.73 6.10 -18.32
N PRO A 261 -17.38 6.61 -17.26
CA PRO A 261 -18.36 7.69 -17.39
C PRO A 261 -17.75 8.98 -17.99
N ASP A 262 -16.43 9.12 -17.98
CA ASP A 262 -15.69 10.20 -18.63
C ASP A 262 -15.16 9.82 -20.02
N THR A 263 -15.37 8.58 -20.50
CA THR A 263 -15.06 8.25 -21.90
C THR A 263 -16.07 8.93 -22.81
N LEU A 264 -15.56 9.75 -23.72
CA LEU A 264 -16.37 10.25 -24.81
C LEU A 264 -16.68 9.14 -25.83
N LEU A 265 -15.97 8.00 -25.80
CA LEU A 265 -16.07 6.97 -26.83
C LEU A 265 -17.15 5.92 -26.49
N GLU A 266 -18.32 6.06 -27.09
CA GLU A 266 -19.37 5.04 -27.05
C GLU A 266 -18.92 3.79 -27.83
N ASN A 267 -19.12 2.59 -27.24
CA ASN A 267 -18.75 1.31 -27.84
C ASN A 267 -17.26 1.26 -28.30
N GLY A 268 -16.35 1.85 -27.52
CA GLY A 268 -14.90 1.80 -27.81
C GLY A 268 -14.28 0.40 -27.75
N ASN A 269 -15.02 -0.58 -27.21
CA ASN A 269 -14.64 -1.99 -27.15
C ASN A 269 -15.22 -2.84 -28.30
N PHE A 270 -16.07 -2.28 -29.16
CA PHE A 270 -16.67 -2.95 -30.33
C PHE A 270 -17.55 -4.17 -30.04
N GLU A 271 -17.98 -4.39 -28.79
CA GLU A 271 -18.77 -5.56 -28.41
C GLU A 271 -20.17 -5.54 -29.05
N THR A 272 -20.72 -4.35 -29.28
CA THR A 272 -22.01 -4.16 -29.94
C THR A 272 -21.90 -4.02 -31.46
N GLY A 273 -20.69 -4.09 -32.02
CA GLY A 273 -20.41 -3.94 -33.44
C GLY A 273 -19.49 -2.75 -33.71
N LEU A 274 -19.54 -2.22 -34.94
CA LEU A 274 -18.74 -1.03 -35.29
C LEU A 274 -19.48 0.28 -35.00
N ASP A 275 -20.81 0.31 -34.97
CA ASP A 275 -21.58 1.52 -34.63
C ASP A 275 -21.26 1.98 -33.18
N PRO A 276 -21.02 3.27 -32.87
CA PRO A 276 -21.17 4.48 -33.71
C PRO A 276 -19.91 4.91 -34.47
N TRP A 277 -18.90 4.05 -34.55
CA TRP A 277 -17.68 4.35 -35.28
C TRP A 277 -17.91 4.25 -36.79
N TYR A 278 -17.45 5.25 -37.52
CA TYR A 278 -17.45 5.29 -38.96
C TYR A 278 -16.22 4.55 -39.52
N PRO A 279 -16.41 3.43 -40.22
CA PRO A 279 -15.33 2.72 -40.88
C PRO A 279 -15.05 3.32 -42.26
N GLY A 280 -13.78 3.67 -42.50
CA GLY A 280 -13.24 3.96 -43.82
C GLY A 280 -12.64 2.72 -44.46
N ASN A 281 -13.08 2.39 -45.67
CA ASN A 281 -12.61 1.24 -46.46
C ASN A 281 -12.88 -0.12 -45.80
N THR A 282 -11.85 -0.89 -45.49
CA THR A 282 -11.97 -2.28 -45.04
C THR A 282 -11.80 -2.35 -43.52
N VAL A 283 -12.91 -2.23 -42.79
CA VAL A 283 -12.94 -2.47 -41.34
C VAL A 283 -13.95 -3.57 -41.04
N THR A 284 -13.54 -4.59 -40.31
CA THR A 284 -14.39 -5.72 -39.90
C THR A 284 -14.25 -5.99 -38.40
N LEU A 285 -15.12 -6.83 -37.85
CA LEU A 285 -14.96 -7.31 -36.48
C LEU A 285 -14.04 -8.52 -36.45
N SER A 286 -13.13 -8.55 -35.48
CA SER A 286 -12.24 -9.66 -35.18
C SER A 286 -12.58 -10.24 -33.81
N ALA A 287 -12.43 -11.56 -33.66
CA ALA A 287 -12.50 -12.22 -32.36
C ALA A 287 -11.19 -12.13 -31.56
N THR A 288 -10.11 -11.66 -32.19
CA THR A 288 -8.83 -11.39 -31.54
C THR A 288 -8.90 -10.01 -30.89
N ALA A 289 -9.38 -9.95 -29.65
CA ALA A 289 -9.55 -8.72 -28.89
C ALA A 289 -8.55 -8.62 -27.73
N HIS A 290 -8.14 -7.40 -27.39
CA HIS A 290 -7.34 -7.13 -26.19
C HIS A 290 -8.17 -7.37 -24.91
N ASP A 291 -9.44 -6.98 -24.95
CA ASP A 291 -10.44 -7.22 -23.91
C ASP A 291 -11.78 -7.54 -24.59
N GLY A 292 -12.67 -8.29 -23.92
CA GLY A 292 -13.95 -8.72 -24.48
C GLY A 292 -13.86 -9.84 -25.53
N SER A 293 -14.82 -9.86 -26.44
CA SER A 293 -14.98 -10.88 -27.48
C SER A 293 -14.76 -10.35 -28.90
N LYS A 294 -14.70 -9.02 -29.07
CA LYS A 294 -14.58 -8.36 -30.38
C LYS A 294 -13.57 -7.22 -30.35
N ALA A 295 -12.96 -6.97 -31.51
CA ALA A 295 -12.18 -5.76 -31.77
C ALA A 295 -12.40 -5.31 -33.22
N ALA A 296 -12.17 -4.03 -33.51
CA ALA A 296 -12.11 -3.54 -34.88
C ALA A 296 -10.81 -4.01 -35.56
N LYS A 297 -10.93 -4.75 -36.66
CA LYS A 297 -9.83 -5.09 -37.56
C LYS A 297 -9.79 -4.09 -38.70
N VAL A 298 -8.76 -3.27 -38.71
CA VAL A 298 -8.53 -2.26 -39.74
C VAL A 298 -7.61 -2.84 -40.81
N GLY A 299 -8.08 -2.85 -42.06
CA GLY A 299 -7.33 -3.34 -43.22
C GLY A 299 -6.31 -2.33 -43.76
N ALA A 300 -5.69 -2.68 -44.89
CA ALA A 300 -4.78 -1.77 -45.60
C ALA A 300 -5.51 -0.49 -46.03
N GLU A 301 -4.84 0.66 -45.90
CA GLU A 301 -5.38 1.98 -46.25
C GLU A 301 -6.76 2.26 -45.65
N SER A 302 -7.07 1.67 -44.49
CA SER A 302 -8.37 1.77 -43.84
C SER A 302 -8.25 2.56 -42.55
N PHE A 303 -9.36 3.11 -42.09
CA PHE A 303 -9.42 3.89 -40.86
C PHE A 303 -10.73 3.66 -40.14
N ILE A 304 -10.78 4.04 -38.87
CA ILE A 304 -12.02 4.09 -38.11
C ILE A 304 -12.03 5.39 -37.31
N VAL A 305 -13.16 6.10 -37.33
CA VAL A 305 -13.29 7.39 -36.66
C VAL A 305 -14.62 7.49 -35.95
N VAL A 306 -14.64 8.20 -34.82
CA VAL A 306 -15.87 8.58 -34.13
C VAL A 306 -15.82 10.06 -33.84
N THR A 307 -16.94 10.75 -34.07
CA THR A 307 -17.04 12.19 -33.85
C THR A 307 -17.65 12.45 -32.49
N LYS A 308 -17.03 13.34 -31.72
CA LYS A 308 -17.55 13.79 -30.43
C LYS A 308 -17.54 15.32 -30.34
N PRO A 309 -18.57 15.93 -29.73
CA PRO A 309 -18.52 17.36 -29.42
C PRO A 309 -17.31 17.66 -28.55
N ALA A 310 -16.63 18.75 -28.84
CA ALA A 310 -15.50 19.24 -28.07
C ALA A 310 -15.66 20.74 -27.80
N ALA A 311 -15.38 21.19 -26.57
CA ALA A 311 -15.41 22.60 -26.21
C ALA A 311 -14.01 23.23 -26.28
N PRO A 312 -13.87 24.48 -26.76
CA PRO A 312 -12.57 25.15 -26.78
C PRO A 312 -11.94 25.24 -25.38
N GLY A 313 -10.69 24.82 -25.26
CA GLY A 313 -9.90 24.89 -24.02
C GLY A 313 -9.99 23.65 -23.13
N GLU A 314 -10.78 22.64 -23.48
CA GLU A 314 -10.77 21.34 -22.81
C GLU A 314 -9.54 20.52 -23.22
N GLY A 315 -9.02 19.73 -22.27
CA GLY A 315 -7.94 18.77 -22.52
C GLY A 315 -8.51 17.37 -22.75
N TYR A 316 -8.12 16.73 -23.85
CA TYR A 316 -8.54 15.36 -24.17
C TYR A 316 -7.34 14.41 -24.17
N SER A 317 -7.56 13.19 -23.69
CA SER A 317 -6.60 12.09 -23.79
C SER A 317 -7.21 10.95 -24.60
N LEU A 318 -6.44 10.39 -25.52
CA LEU A 318 -6.81 9.20 -26.27
C LEU A 318 -5.88 8.06 -25.86
N ALA A 319 -6.48 6.95 -25.44
CA ALA A 319 -5.79 5.72 -25.09
C ALA A 319 -6.46 4.54 -25.78
N GLY A 320 -5.66 3.52 -26.11
CA GLY A 320 -6.16 2.31 -26.75
C GLY A 320 -5.07 1.25 -26.81
N ALA A 321 -5.48 0.02 -27.09
CA ALA A 321 -4.60 -1.09 -27.38
C ALA A 321 -4.76 -1.49 -28.84
N TYR A 322 -3.65 -1.90 -29.46
CA TYR A 322 -3.67 -2.44 -30.81
C TYR A 322 -2.76 -3.67 -30.90
N PHE A 323 -3.05 -4.49 -31.90
CA PHE A 323 -2.21 -5.62 -32.28
C PHE A 323 -2.21 -5.75 -33.81
N SER A 324 -1.05 -6.01 -34.39
CA SER A 324 -0.88 -6.14 -35.85
C SER A 324 -0.56 -7.57 -36.26
N GLU A 325 -1.33 -8.11 -37.20
CA GLU A 325 -1.06 -9.39 -37.86
C GLU A 325 -0.09 -9.18 -39.03
N GLY A 326 1.22 -9.07 -38.73
CA GLY A 326 2.28 -8.92 -39.74
C GLY A 326 3.00 -7.57 -39.70
N ALA A 327 3.79 -7.29 -40.73
CA ALA A 327 4.48 -6.01 -40.88
C ALA A 327 3.47 -4.90 -41.21
N SER A 328 3.30 -3.95 -40.28
CA SER A 328 2.50 -2.75 -40.49
C SER A 328 3.41 -1.60 -40.95
N GLU A 329 3.06 -0.92 -42.04
CA GLU A 329 3.92 0.10 -42.64
C GLU A 329 3.83 1.45 -41.94
N ARG A 330 2.69 1.77 -41.31
CA ARG A 330 2.49 2.93 -40.43
C ARG A 330 1.13 2.82 -39.76
N MET A 331 1.07 3.04 -38.46
CA MET A 331 -0.21 3.26 -37.78
C MET A 331 -0.19 4.64 -37.16
N GLU A 332 -1.34 5.31 -37.23
CA GLU A 332 -1.49 6.63 -36.63
C GLU A 332 -2.78 6.65 -35.83
N VAL A 333 -2.74 7.33 -34.70
CA VAL A 333 -3.90 7.57 -33.86
C VAL A 333 -3.87 9.02 -33.40
N GLY A 334 -5.01 9.69 -33.36
CA GLY A 334 -5.01 11.11 -33.02
C GLY A 334 -6.37 11.77 -33.07
N PHE A 335 -6.33 13.09 -32.92
CA PHE A 335 -7.48 13.97 -33.00
C PHE A 335 -7.42 14.79 -34.27
N SER A 336 -8.58 14.98 -34.90
CA SER A 336 -8.79 15.97 -35.95
C SER A 336 -9.91 16.90 -35.52
N PHE A 337 -9.64 18.20 -35.47
CA PHE A 337 -10.58 19.21 -35.00
C PHE A 337 -11.20 19.95 -36.17
N TRP A 338 -12.52 20.10 -36.13
CA TRP A 338 -13.32 20.77 -37.14
C TRP A 338 -14.23 21.79 -36.47
N ASP A 339 -14.48 22.92 -37.13
CA ASP A 339 -15.39 23.93 -36.61
C ASP A 339 -16.86 23.59 -36.93
N ALA A 340 -17.79 24.40 -36.39
CA ALA A 340 -19.22 24.19 -36.58
C ALA A 340 -19.70 24.35 -38.05
N SER A 341 -18.87 24.91 -38.94
CA SER A 341 -19.15 25.01 -40.37
C SER A 341 -18.64 23.79 -41.15
N GLY A 342 -17.95 22.87 -40.48
CA GLY A 342 -17.28 21.74 -41.12
C GLY A 342 -15.96 22.13 -41.78
N ALA A 343 -15.34 23.24 -41.36
CA ALA A 343 -13.98 23.58 -41.78
C ALA A 343 -12.97 22.93 -40.83
N TRP A 344 -11.93 22.32 -41.41
CA TRP A 344 -10.83 21.73 -40.64
C TRP A 344 -10.02 22.81 -39.94
N ILE A 345 -9.65 22.55 -38.68
CA ILE A 345 -8.88 23.47 -37.83
C ILE A 345 -7.44 22.98 -37.67
N SER A 346 -7.25 21.76 -37.18
CA SER A 346 -5.94 21.20 -36.82
C SER A 346 -6.00 19.70 -36.54
N ASP A 347 -4.86 19.01 -36.66
CA ASP A 347 -4.68 17.63 -36.22
C ASP A 347 -3.63 17.52 -35.11
N SER A 348 -3.78 16.49 -34.27
CA SER A 348 -2.80 16.07 -33.28
C SER A 348 -2.69 14.54 -33.31
N THR A 349 -1.66 14.01 -33.95
CA THR A 349 -1.45 12.57 -34.14
C THR A 349 -0.24 12.04 -33.37
N ALA A 350 -0.33 10.78 -32.98
CA ALA A 350 0.77 9.94 -32.51
C ALA A 350 1.00 8.84 -33.56
N VAL A 351 2.28 8.58 -33.85
CA VAL A 351 2.77 7.51 -34.74
C VAL A 351 3.46 6.45 -33.92
#